data_AF-A0A951FHS2-F1
#
_entry.id   AF-A0A951FHS2-F1
#
_cell.length_a   1.000
_cell.length_b   1.000
_cell.length_c   1.000
_cell.angle_alpha   90.00
_cell.angle_beta   90.00
_cell.angle_gamma   90.00
#
_symmetry.space_group_name_H-M   'P 1'
#
loop_
_entity.id
_entity.type
_entity.pdbx_description
1 polymer ?
#
loop_
_entity_poly.entity_id
_entity_poly.type
_entity_poly.pdbx_seq_one_letter_code
_entity_poly.pdbx_strand_id
1 'polypeptide(L)'
;MLSTIGIGVFFLLVTVVMIGVSLLMTRSWYGARVARRQSVLLIALLGGMGLISLALYLALRDTWRLQVLDAFQFGLALVAMAILATAMVRRRLAGSVLLDLGPLPGHQISLLAGGMYLIVVVITLFQPGTDNEFSLNTGAKVLFWLSFGVLFLFHGTSHVQIREAGIFYQQQFIPWHKIQSYHWEPDRPTTLTLHVQAWLPFAAQHHISVREQDRAALDTILVQRVALPTQQSYTSV
;
A
#
# COMPACT_ATOMS: atom_id res chain seq x y z
N MET A 1 -23.42 -27.75 9.92
CA MET A 1 -23.64 -26.39 10.49
C MET A 1 -22.47 -25.92 11.35
N LEU A 2 -21.95 -26.72 12.29
CA LEU A 2 -20.77 -26.33 13.10
C LEU A 2 -19.50 -26.09 12.27
N SER A 3 -19.28 -26.85 11.20
CA SER A 3 -18.12 -26.67 10.30
C SER A 3 -18.16 -25.36 9.52
N THR A 4 -19.33 -24.93 9.05
CA THR A 4 -19.50 -23.69 8.28
C THR A 4 -19.29 -22.44 9.15
N ILE A 5 -19.75 -22.48 10.40
CA ILE A 5 -19.51 -21.40 11.37
C ILE A 5 -18.02 -21.31 11.70
N GLY A 6 -17.34 -22.45 11.89
CA GLY A 6 -15.90 -22.48 12.16
C GLY A 6 -15.07 -21.86 11.03
N ILE A 7 -15.41 -22.14 9.78
CA ILE A 7 -14.72 -21.58 8.61
C ILE A 7 -14.92 -20.06 8.52
N GLY A 8 -16.15 -19.57 8.73
CA GLY A 8 -16.44 -18.13 8.72
C GLY A 8 -15.69 -17.37 9.82
N VAL A 9 -15.68 -17.90 11.04
CA VAL A 9 -14.95 -17.32 12.18
C VAL A 9 -13.44 -17.32 11.93
N PHE A 10 -12.90 -18.40 11.35
CA PHE A 10 -11.49 -18.49 10.99
C PHE A 10 -11.08 -17.41 9.98
N PHE A 11 -11.83 -17.23 8.89
CA PHE A 11 -11.54 -16.18 7.90
C PHE A 11 -11.66 -14.77 8.49
N LEU A 12 -12.64 -14.53 9.36
CA LEU A 12 -12.78 -13.26 10.05
C LEU A 12 -11.57 -12.99 10.95
N LEU A 13 -11.11 -13.99 11.69
CA LEU A 13 -9.92 -13.89 12.54
C LEU A 13 -8.65 -13.64 11.71
N VAL A 14 -8.45 -14.37 10.61
CA VAL A 14 -7.34 -14.13 9.67
C VAL A 14 -7.39 -12.70 9.13
N THR A 15 -8.57 -12.23 8.73
CA THR A 15 -8.74 -10.86 8.21
C THR A 15 -8.40 -9.81 9.27
N VAL A 16 -8.87 -9.99 10.50
CA VAL A 16 -8.56 -9.10 11.63
C VAL A 16 -7.06 -9.09 11.93
N VAL A 17 -6.41 -10.25 11.94
CA VAL A 17 -4.95 -10.35 12.13
C VAL A 17 -4.22 -9.64 10.99
N MET A 18 -4.61 -9.86 9.73
CA MET A 18 -3.98 -9.22 8.58
C MET A 18 -4.17 -7.69 8.57
N ILE A 19 -5.34 -7.20 8.98
CA ILE A 19 -5.57 -5.77 9.21
C ILE A 19 -4.66 -5.27 10.33
N GLY A 20 -4.58 -6.00 11.46
CA GLY A 20 -3.70 -5.66 12.58
C GLY A 20 -2.22 -5.56 12.16
N VAL A 21 -1.74 -6.53 11.39
CA VAL A 21 -0.37 -6.53 10.84
C VAL A 21 -0.18 -5.34 9.88
N SER A 22 -1.14 -5.10 8.98
CA SER A 22 -1.08 -3.96 8.06
C SER A 22 -0.99 -2.62 8.81
N LEU A 23 -1.68 -2.51 9.95
CA LEU A 23 -1.63 -1.32 10.81
C LEU A 23 -0.32 -1.18 11.56
N LEU A 24 0.24 -2.28 12.07
CA LEU A 24 1.55 -2.29 12.69
C LEU A 24 2.64 -1.89 11.70
N MET A 25 2.57 -2.42 10.47
CA MET A 25 3.49 -2.06 9.38
C MET A 25 3.36 -0.56 9.05
N THR A 26 2.13 -0.05 8.87
CA THR A 26 1.91 1.37 8.59
C THR A 26 2.44 2.27 9.71
N ARG A 27 2.28 1.87 10.99
CA ARG A 27 2.83 2.61 12.13
C ARG A 27 4.36 2.63 12.12
N SER A 28 4.99 1.52 11.77
CA SER A 28 6.45 1.40 11.74
C SER A 28 7.09 2.21 10.61
N TRP A 29 6.39 2.41 9.49
CA TRP A 29 6.97 3.01 8.27
C TRP A 29 6.73 4.52 8.13
N TYR A 30 5.58 5.04 8.59
CA TYR A 30 5.18 6.42 8.30
C TYR A 30 5.36 7.39 9.48
N GLY A 31 5.89 6.91 10.61
CA GLY A 31 5.93 7.67 11.86
C GLY A 31 4.54 7.80 12.49
N ALA A 32 4.49 7.84 13.82
CA ALA A 32 3.25 7.69 14.58
C ALA A 32 2.15 8.74 14.27
N ARG A 33 2.52 9.90 13.70
CA ARG A 33 1.60 11.03 13.51
C ARG A 33 0.91 11.02 12.13
N VAL A 34 1.66 10.77 11.05
CA VAL A 34 1.12 10.68 9.67
C VAL A 34 0.43 9.35 9.44
N ALA A 35 0.99 8.25 9.97
CA ALA A 35 0.37 6.93 9.97
C ALA A 35 -1.04 6.96 10.57
N ARG A 36 -1.28 7.74 11.63
CA ARG A 36 -2.53 7.65 12.40
C ARG A 36 -3.77 8.04 11.59
N ARG A 37 -3.72 9.05 10.70
CA ARG A 37 -4.94 9.60 10.07
C ARG A 37 -5.26 9.04 8.68
N GLN A 38 -4.27 8.79 7.83
CA GLN A 38 -4.51 8.07 6.56
C GLN A 38 -4.90 6.62 6.82
N SER A 39 -4.29 5.97 7.82
CA SER A 39 -4.78 4.67 8.27
C SER A 39 -6.20 4.78 8.79
N VAL A 40 -6.57 5.82 9.56
CA VAL A 40 -7.97 5.96 10.03
C VAL A 40 -8.98 6.05 8.90
N LEU A 41 -8.70 6.78 7.80
CA LEU A 41 -9.63 6.83 6.66
C LEU A 41 -9.73 5.50 5.93
N LEU A 42 -8.59 4.85 5.66
CA LEU A 42 -8.57 3.54 5.00
C LEU A 42 -9.20 2.46 5.89
N ILE A 43 -8.91 2.47 7.20
CA ILE A 43 -9.54 1.62 8.22
C ILE A 43 -11.03 1.92 8.32
N ALA A 44 -11.45 3.18 8.30
CA ALA A 44 -12.86 3.54 8.39
C ALA A 44 -13.60 3.08 7.13
N LEU A 45 -12.99 3.18 5.96
CA LEU A 45 -13.57 2.72 4.70
C LEU A 45 -13.61 1.19 4.63
N LEU A 46 -12.48 0.51 4.81
CA LEU A 46 -12.40 -0.96 4.81
C LEU A 46 -13.20 -1.57 5.97
N GLY A 47 -13.09 -0.98 7.16
CA GLY A 47 -13.84 -1.37 8.34
C GLY A 47 -15.33 -1.10 8.18
N GLY A 48 -15.72 0.03 7.59
CA GLY A 48 -17.12 0.33 7.24
C GLY A 48 -17.69 -0.67 6.24
N MET A 49 -16.96 -0.97 5.17
CA MET A 49 -17.35 -2.02 4.22
C MET A 49 -17.42 -3.40 4.88
N GLY A 50 -16.49 -3.71 5.78
CA GLY A 50 -16.50 -4.95 6.56
C GLY A 50 -17.70 -5.05 7.51
N LEU A 51 -18.05 -3.97 8.20
CA LEU A 51 -19.22 -3.89 9.09
C LEU A 51 -20.53 -4.01 8.31
N ILE A 52 -20.64 -3.34 7.15
CA ILE A 52 -21.80 -3.47 6.27
C ILE A 52 -21.93 -4.91 5.77
N SER A 53 -20.82 -5.51 5.32
CA SER A 53 -20.81 -6.90 4.85
C SER A 53 -21.19 -7.87 5.96
N LEU A 54 -20.72 -7.64 7.19
CA LEU A 54 -21.09 -8.43 8.37
C LEU A 54 -22.57 -8.27 8.72
N ALA A 55 -23.10 -7.04 8.72
CA ALA A 55 -24.50 -6.77 8.99
C ALA A 55 -25.42 -7.47 7.97
N LEU A 56 -25.07 -7.36 6.67
CA LEU A 56 -25.77 -8.06 5.60
C LEU A 56 -25.68 -9.58 5.74
N TYR A 57 -24.50 -10.12 6.08
CA TYR A 57 -24.32 -11.55 6.32
C TYR A 57 -25.23 -12.06 7.44
N LEU A 58 -25.36 -11.31 8.54
CA LEU A 58 -26.22 -11.70 9.66
C LEU A 58 -27.71 -11.59 9.30
N ALA A 59 -28.11 -10.56 8.55
CA ALA A 59 -29.50 -10.28 8.20
C ALA A 59 -30.08 -11.17 7.09
N LEU A 60 -29.24 -11.68 6.19
CA LEU A 60 -29.70 -12.42 5.00
C LEU A 60 -29.87 -13.93 5.25
N ARG A 61 -30.75 -14.55 4.45
CA ARG A 61 -30.99 -16.01 4.42
C ARG A 61 -29.74 -16.76 3.93
N ASP A 62 -29.55 -18.01 4.35
CA ASP A 62 -28.32 -18.79 4.11
C ASP A 62 -27.84 -18.82 2.65
N THR A 63 -28.76 -18.81 1.67
CA THR A 63 -28.41 -18.76 0.23
C THR A 63 -27.72 -17.46 -0.20
N TRP A 64 -28.08 -16.32 0.39
CA TRP A 64 -27.53 -15.00 0.04
C TRP A 64 -26.27 -14.65 0.82
N ARG A 65 -26.04 -15.31 1.97
CA ARG A 65 -24.87 -15.07 2.84
C ARG A 65 -23.55 -15.24 2.10
N LEU A 66 -23.42 -16.32 1.33
CA LEU A 66 -22.20 -16.60 0.55
C LEU A 66 -22.00 -15.60 -0.58
N GLN A 67 -23.08 -15.20 -1.25
CA GLN A 67 -23.01 -14.25 -2.36
C GLN A 67 -22.55 -12.85 -1.91
N VAL A 68 -22.96 -12.39 -0.72
CA VAL A 68 -22.49 -11.11 -0.17
C VAL A 68 -20.99 -11.15 0.13
N LEU A 69 -20.49 -12.25 0.69
CA LEU A 69 -19.06 -12.40 0.96
C LEU A 69 -18.26 -12.43 -0.35
N ASP A 70 -18.74 -13.15 -1.36
CA ASP A 70 -18.10 -13.23 -2.67
C ASP A 70 -18.08 -11.87 -3.37
N ALA A 71 -19.18 -11.13 -3.32
CA ALA A 71 -19.28 -9.78 -3.88
C ALA A 71 -18.32 -8.80 -3.17
N PHE A 72 -18.21 -8.89 -1.84
CA PHE A 72 -17.27 -8.08 -1.06
C PHE A 72 -15.81 -8.39 -1.42
N GLN A 73 -15.44 -9.68 -1.47
CA GLN A 73 -14.10 -10.12 -1.87
C GLN A 73 -13.76 -9.67 -3.29
N PHE A 74 -14.69 -9.84 -4.22
CA PHE A 74 -14.53 -9.38 -5.59
C PHE A 74 -14.34 -7.87 -5.67
N GLY A 75 -15.14 -7.08 -4.92
CA GLY A 75 -14.98 -5.64 -4.82
C GLY A 75 -13.61 -5.22 -4.30
N LEU A 76 -13.10 -5.86 -3.25
CA LEU A 76 -11.76 -5.61 -2.74
C LEU A 76 -10.67 -5.98 -3.75
N ALA A 77 -10.85 -7.08 -4.49
CA ALA A 77 -9.92 -7.49 -5.53
C ALA A 77 -9.82 -6.43 -6.65
N LEU A 78 -10.96 -5.89 -7.09
CA LEU A 78 -10.99 -4.81 -8.07
C LEU A 78 -10.27 -3.55 -7.58
N VAL A 79 -10.46 -3.18 -6.31
CA VAL A 79 -9.74 -2.03 -5.71
C VAL A 79 -8.24 -2.28 -5.70
N ALA A 80 -7.78 -3.46 -5.30
CA ALA A 80 -6.36 -3.82 -5.30
C ALA A 80 -5.76 -3.75 -6.72
N MET A 81 -6.47 -4.29 -7.71
CA MET A 81 -6.07 -4.22 -9.12
C MET A 81 -6.05 -2.79 -9.66
N ALA A 82 -7.00 -1.94 -9.28
CA ALA A 82 -7.02 -0.54 -9.67
C ALA A 82 -5.83 0.24 -9.05
N ILE A 83 -5.47 -0.03 -7.80
CA ILE A 83 -4.26 0.52 -7.16
C ILE A 83 -3.01 0.09 -7.92
N LEU A 84 -2.89 -1.20 -8.26
CA LEU A 84 -1.76 -1.71 -9.03
C LEU A 84 -1.66 -1.06 -10.41
N ALA A 85 -2.78 -0.99 -11.14
CA ALA A 85 -2.82 -0.39 -12.47
C ALA A 85 -2.44 1.10 -12.43
N THR A 86 -2.99 1.86 -11.47
CA THR A 86 -2.63 3.28 -11.30
C THR A 86 -1.17 3.46 -10.92
N ALA A 87 -0.59 2.60 -10.08
CA ALA A 87 0.83 2.61 -9.77
C ALA A 87 1.70 2.33 -11.01
N MET A 88 1.33 1.36 -11.86
CA MET A 88 2.02 1.07 -13.11
C MET A 88 1.98 2.24 -14.09
N VAL A 89 0.81 2.88 -14.25
CA VAL A 89 0.66 4.07 -15.10
C VAL A 89 1.52 5.21 -14.57
N ARG A 90 1.48 5.50 -13.26
CA ARG A 90 2.31 6.53 -12.62
C ARG A 90 3.80 6.26 -12.81
N ARG A 91 4.23 5.00 -12.74
CA ARG A 91 5.64 4.61 -12.97
C ARG A 91 6.08 4.91 -14.40
N ARG A 92 5.20 4.72 -15.39
CA ARG A 92 5.47 5.06 -16.80
C ARG A 92 5.55 6.58 -17.01
N LEU A 93 4.67 7.35 -16.37
CA LEU A 93 4.66 8.81 -16.45
C LEU A 93 5.89 9.48 -15.80
N ALA A 94 6.60 8.77 -14.92
CA ALA A 94 7.70 9.34 -14.17
C ALA A 94 9.00 9.57 -15.00
N GLY A 95 9.09 9.00 -16.21
CA GLY A 95 10.27 9.13 -17.08
C GLY A 95 11.41 8.17 -16.74
N SER A 96 12.58 8.38 -17.33
CA SER A 96 13.76 7.53 -17.11
C SER A 96 14.28 7.63 -15.67
N VAL A 97 14.97 6.59 -15.20
CA VAL A 97 15.55 6.55 -13.84
C VAL A 97 16.89 7.29 -13.86
N LEU A 98 17.01 8.34 -13.05
CA LEU A 98 18.24 9.11 -12.86
C LEU A 98 19.09 8.55 -11.73
N LEU A 99 18.45 8.16 -10.62
CA LEU A 99 19.11 7.60 -9.44
C LEU A 99 18.18 6.59 -8.76
N ASP A 100 18.67 5.39 -8.50
CA ASP A 100 17.97 4.36 -7.73
C ASP A 100 18.51 4.33 -6.30
N LEU A 101 17.66 4.70 -5.34
CA LEU A 101 18.01 4.80 -3.92
C LEU A 101 17.86 3.46 -3.19
N GLY A 102 17.46 2.40 -3.89
CA GLY A 102 17.29 1.05 -3.36
C GLY A 102 15.86 0.70 -2.97
N PRO A 103 15.66 -0.49 -2.37
CA PRO A 103 14.35 -1.00 -2.01
C PRO A 103 13.72 -0.23 -0.85
N LEU A 104 12.39 -0.23 -0.80
CA LEU A 104 11.65 0.38 0.32
C LEU A 104 11.95 -0.30 1.67
N PRO A 105 11.89 0.45 2.78
CA PRO A 105 11.95 -0.16 4.11
C PRO A 105 10.80 -1.16 4.27
N GLY A 106 11.12 -2.36 4.76
CA GLY A 106 10.14 -3.44 4.94
C GLY A 106 9.72 -4.18 3.66
N HIS A 107 10.47 -4.02 2.56
CA HIS A 107 10.25 -4.78 1.33
C HIS A 107 10.22 -6.31 1.58
N GLN A 108 11.09 -6.83 2.46
CA GLN A 108 11.13 -8.27 2.80
C GLN A 108 9.81 -8.77 3.39
N ILE A 109 9.19 -7.99 4.28
CA ILE A 109 7.90 -8.35 4.90
C ILE A 109 6.81 -8.35 3.83
N SER A 110 6.85 -7.40 2.90
CA SER A 110 5.89 -7.34 1.79
C SER A 110 6.04 -8.51 0.83
N LEU A 111 7.28 -8.91 0.51
CA LEU A 111 7.55 -10.09 -0.31
C LEU A 111 7.05 -11.36 0.38
N LEU A 112 7.31 -11.51 1.69
CA LEU A 112 6.82 -12.64 2.48
C LEU A 112 5.29 -12.69 2.50
N ALA A 113 4.64 -11.56 2.77
CA ALA A 113 3.18 -11.45 2.76
C ALA A 113 2.61 -11.83 1.38
N GLY A 114 3.19 -11.28 0.30
CA GLY A 114 2.81 -11.62 -1.07
C GLY A 114 2.95 -13.11 -1.38
N GLY A 115 4.05 -13.73 -0.95
CA GLY A 115 4.26 -15.18 -1.05
C GLY A 115 3.21 -15.99 -0.29
N MET A 116 2.86 -15.60 0.94
CA MET A 116 1.81 -16.25 1.72
C MET A 116 0.44 -16.18 1.02
N TYR A 117 0.09 -15.03 0.46
CA TYR A 117 -1.15 -14.88 -0.33
C TYR A 117 -1.19 -15.83 -1.54
N LEU A 118 -0.07 -16.01 -2.25
CA LEU A 118 0.01 -16.95 -3.36
C LEU A 118 -0.10 -18.42 -2.91
N ILE A 119 0.44 -18.78 -1.76
CA ILE A 119 0.24 -20.12 -1.18
C ILE A 119 -1.24 -20.36 -0.90
N VAL A 120 -1.97 -19.37 -0.36
CA VAL A 120 -3.42 -19.48 -0.14
C VAL A 120 -4.19 -19.67 -1.46
N VAL A 121 -3.77 -19.00 -2.54
CA VAL A 121 -4.33 -19.24 -3.89
C VAL A 121 -4.18 -20.71 -4.30
N VAL A 122 -2.97 -21.26 -4.16
CA VAL A 122 -2.69 -22.67 -4.49
C VAL A 122 -3.56 -23.60 -3.66
N ILE A 123 -3.61 -23.41 -2.34
CA ILE A 123 -4.47 -24.21 -1.44
C ILE A 123 -5.94 -24.12 -1.87
N THR A 124 -6.42 -22.92 -2.22
CA THR A 124 -7.81 -22.71 -2.65
C THR A 124 -8.13 -23.43 -3.95
N LEU A 125 -7.18 -23.49 -4.89
CA LEU A 125 -7.34 -24.20 -6.18
C LEU A 125 -7.35 -25.73 -6.01
N PHE A 126 -6.67 -26.26 -4.99
CA PHE A 126 -6.58 -27.70 -4.73
C PHE A 126 -7.57 -28.21 -3.66
N GLN A 127 -8.37 -27.32 -3.05
CA GLN A 127 -9.43 -27.77 -2.15
C GLN A 127 -10.48 -28.55 -2.95
N PRO A 128 -10.73 -29.83 -2.64
CA PRO A 128 -11.73 -30.61 -3.34
C PRO A 128 -13.10 -29.97 -3.14
N GLY A 129 -13.66 -29.43 -4.23
CA GLY A 129 -15.06 -29.03 -4.26
C GLY A 129 -15.93 -30.28 -4.11
N THR A 130 -17.08 -30.14 -3.45
CA THR A 130 -18.10 -31.21 -3.42
C THR A 130 -18.59 -31.56 -4.82
N ASP A 131 -18.42 -30.64 -5.77
CA ASP A 131 -18.71 -30.81 -7.18
C ASP A 131 -17.44 -30.38 -7.95
N ASN A 132 -16.99 -31.16 -8.93
CA ASN A 132 -15.80 -30.87 -9.76
C ASN A 132 -15.92 -29.60 -10.64
N GLU A 133 -16.92 -28.76 -10.39
CA GLU A 133 -17.17 -27.54 -11.13
C GLU A 133 -16.56 -26.33 -10.43
N PHE A 134 -15.80 -25.55 -11.19
CA PHE A 134 -15.24 -24.28 -10.73
C PHE A 134 -16.39 -23.30 -10.44
N SER A 135 -16.81 -23.23 -9.18
CA SER A 135 -17.89 -22.34 -8.76
C SER A 135 -17.45 -20.88 -8.78
N LEU A 136 -18.40 -19.96 -9.02
CA LEU A 136 -18.17 -18.51 -8.94
C LEU A 136 -17.55 -18.09 -7.59
N ASN A 137 -17.89 -18.79 -6.51
CA ASN A 137 -17.32 -18.61 -5.18
C ASN A 137 -15.80 -18.85 -5.15
N THR A 138 -15.36 -19.95 -5.76
CA THR A 138 -13.93 -20.30 -5.87
C THR A 138 -13.19 -19.25 -6.70
N GLY A 139 -13.79 -18.81 -7.81
CA GLY A 139 -13.25 -17.73 -8.64
C GLY A 139 -13.05 -16.42 -7.89
N ALA A 140 -14.05 -15.97 -7.12
CA ALA A 140 -13.98 -14.74 -6.35
C ALA A 140 -12.86 -14.79 -5.29
N LYS A 141 -12.75 -15.90 -4.56
CA LYS A 141 -11.70 -16.13 -3.56
C LYS A 141 -10.31 -16.12 -4.19
N VAL A 142 -10.12 -16.86 -5.29
CA VAL A 142 -8.84 -16.93 -6.00
C VAL A 142 -8.45 -15.54 -6.49
N LEU A 143 -9.37 -14.81 -7.12
CA LEU A 143 -9.10 -13.45 -7.60
C LEU A 143 -8.74 -12.50 -6.45
N PHE A 144 -9.44 -12.60 -5.33
CA PHE A 144 -9.14 -11.82 -4.13
C PHE A 144 -7.73 -12.10 -3.62
N TRP A 145 -7.38 -13.36 -3.31
CA TRP A 145 -6.06 -13.69 -2.77
C TRP A 145 -4.94 -13.40 -3.77
N LEU A 146 -5.17 -13.66 -5.06
CA LEU A 146 -4.21 -13.37 -6.12
C LEU A 146 -3.94 -11.87 -6.25
N SER A 147 -5.00 -11.05 -6.27
CA SER A 147 -4.85 -9.59 -6.42
C SER A 147 -4.04 -8.97 -5.28
N PHE A 148 -4.28 -9.38 -4.03
CA PHE A 148 -3.47 -8.96 -2.89
C PHE A 148 -2.05 -9.52 -2.94
N GLY A 149 -1.88 -10.80 -3.31
CA GLY A 149 -0.55 -11.39 -3.47
C GLY A 149 0.32 -10.62 -4.47
N VAL A 150 -0.23 -10.30 -5.64
CA VAL A 150 0.45 -9.49 -6.65
C VAL A 150 0.71 -8.07 -6.14
N LEU A 151 -0.25 -7.44 -5.45
CA LEU A 151 -0.07 -6.09 -4.89
C LEU A 151 1.08 -6.04 -3.87
N PHE A 152 1.16 -7.02 -2.96
CA PHE A 152 2.22 -7.11 -1.96
C PHE A 152 3.58 -7.44 -2.59
N LEU A 153 3.63 -8.32 -3.60
CA LEU A 153 4.86 -8.57 -4.36
C LEU A 153 5.32 -7.33 -5.12
N PHE A 154 4.40 -6.60 -5.75
CA PHE A 154 4.70 -5.34 -6.42
C PHE A 154 5.22 -4.29 -5.42
N HIS A 155 4.64 -4.21 -4.23
CA HIS A 155 5.14 -3.35 -3.15
C HIS A 155 6.54 -3.78 -2.68
N GLY A 156 6.74 -5.07 -2.45
CA GLY A 156 8.02 -5.63 -1.98
C GLY A 156 9.14 -5.60 -3.02
N THR A 157 8.82 -5.42 -4.30
CA THR A 157 9.82 -5.21 -5.37
C THR A 157 9.93 -3.74 -5.78
N SER A 158 9.21 -2.83 -5.11
CA SER A 158 9.28 -1.40 -5.40
C SER A 158 10.52 -0.76 -4.80
N HIS A 159 11.19 0.06 -5.61
CA HIS A 159 12.36 0.83 -5.22
C HIS A 159 12.00 2.31 -5.09
N VAL A 160 12.77 3.03 -4.27
CA VAL A 160 12.75 4.49 -4.26
C VAL A 160 13.61 4.97 -5.43
N GLN A 161 12.99 5.66 -6.38
CA GLN A 161 13.65 6.05 -7.61
C GLN A 161 13.46 7.53 -7.90
N ILE A 162 14.57 8.20 -8.14
CA ILE A 162 14.60 9.56 -8.69
C ILE A 162 14.53 9.43 -10.20
N ARG A 163 13.57 10.10 -10.80
CA ARG A 163 13.27 10.01 -12.23
C ARG A 163 13.20 11.41 -12.85
N GLU A 164 13.22 11.46 -14.16
CA GLU A 164 13.24 12.73 -14.91
C GLU A 164 12.09 13.67 -14.54
N ALA A 165 10.88 13.14 -14.33
CA ALA A 165 9.69 13.96 -14.05
C ALA A 165 9.40 14.13 -12.56
N GLY A 166 10.09 13.40 -11.67
CA GLY A 166 9.86 13.48 -10.23
C GLY A 166 10.45 12.33 -9.43
N ILE A 167 9.94 12.15 -8.22
CA ILE A 167 10.35 11.09 -7.30
C ILE A 167 9.27 10.01 -7.27
N PHE A 168 9.65 8.75 -7.50
CA PHE A 168 8.76 7.61 -7.32
C PHE A 168 9.06 6.95 -5.97
N TYR A 169 8.13 7.08 -5.03
CA TYR A 169 8.25 6.63 -3.65
C TYR A 169 6.97 5.94 -3.18
N GLN A 170 7.06 4.73 -2.62
CA GLN A 170 5.92 3.98 -2.07
C GLN A 170 4.71 3.89 -3.02
N GLN A 171 4.95 3.56 -4.31
CA GLN A 171 3.92 3.50 -5.37
C GLN A 171 3.24 4.85 -5.69
N GLN A 172 3.72 5.94 -5.09
CA GLN A 172 3.31 7.30 -5.40
C GLN A 172 4.37 7.95 -6.28
N PHE A 173 3.89 8.76 -7.22
CA PHE A 173 4.73 9.61 -8.05
C PHE A 173 4.56 11.04 -7.58
N ILE A 174 5.66 11.67 -7.17
CA ILE A 174 5.74 13.04 -6.69
C ILE A 174 6.43 13.86 -7.79
N PRO A 175 5.68 14.58 -8.64
CA PRO A 175 6.27 15.41 -9.68
C PRO A 175 7.15 16.52 -9.11
N TRP A 176 8.21 16.90 -9.82
CA TRP A 176 9.12 17.97 -9.39
C TRP A 176 8.39 19.28 -9.05
N HIS A 177 7.45 19.69 -9.89
CA HIS A 177 6.68 20.94 -9.70
C HIS A 177 5.80 20.96 -8.44
N LYS A 178 5.55 19.80 -7.80
CA LYS A 178 4.81 19.73 -6.55
C LYS A 178 5.72 19.84 -5.33
N ILE A 179 7.03 19.67 -5.45
CA ILE A 179 7.95 19.76 -4.32
C ILE A 179 8.21 21.23 -4.03
N GLN A 180 7.74 21.70 -2.87
CA GLN A 180 7.86 23.09 -2.43
C GLN A 180 9.20 23.35 -1.73
N SER A 181 9.62 22.41 -0.90
CA SER A 181 10.90 22.47 -0.19
C SER A 181 11.34 21.08 0.23
N TYR A 182 12.61 20.95 0.62
CA TYR A 182 13.14 19.75 1.21
C TYR A 182 14.14 20.11 2.31
N HIS A 183 14.31 19.22 3.28
CA HIS A 183 15.38 19.32 4.26
C HIS A 183 15.82 17.94 4.73
N TRP A 184 17.08 17.83 5.15
CA TRP A 184 17.60 16.65 5.83
C TRP A 184 17.27 16.73 7.31
N GLU A 185 16.81 15.64 7.91
CA GLU A 185 16.52 15.61 9.35
C GLU A 185 17.84 15.72 10.15
N PRO A 186 17.96 16.67 11.10
CA PRO A 186 19.21 16.87 11.86
C PRO A 186 19.56 15.66 12.72
N ASP A 187 18.56 15.00 13.31
CA ASP A 187 18.74 13.81 14.15
C ASP A 187 18.90 12.51 13.33
N ARG A 188 18.60 12.56 12.03
CA ARG A 188 18.64 11.40 11.11
C ARG A 188 19.18 11.84 9.76
N PRO A 189 20.52 11.92 9.59
CA PRO A 189 21.15 12.50 8.41
C PRO A 189 20.87 11.73 7.11
N THR A 190 20.34 10.51 7.20
CA THR A 190 19.91 9.66 6.09
C THR A 190 18.42 9.80 5.74
N THR A 191 17.68 10.65 6.45
CA THR A 191 16.25 10.90 6.19
C THR A 191 16.06 12.25 5.53
N LEU A 192 15.48 12.23 4.34
CA LEU A 192 15.06 13.41 3.60
C LEU A 192 13.56 13.65 3.83
N THR A 193 13.20 14.84 4.29
CA THR A 193 11.80 15.28 4.38
C THR A 193 11.48 16.20 3.21
N LEU A 194 10.55 15.78 2.37
CA LEU A 194 10.00 16.57 1.26
C LEU A 194 8.71 17.22 1.69
N HIS A 195 8.58 18.53 1.45
CA HIS A 195 7.32 19.24 1.53
C HIS A 195 6.73 19.38 0.13
N VAL A 196 5.50 18.93 -0.05
CA VAL A 196 4.83 18.92 -1.35
C VAL A 196 3.51 19.67 -1.31
N GLN A 197 3.16 20.31 -2.42
CA GLN A 197 1.86 20.92 -2.61
C GLN A 197 0.82 19.81 -2.74
N ALA A 198 0.00 19.66 -1.69
CA ALA A 198 -1.13 18.76 -1.68
C ALA A 198 -2.40 19.52 -1.30
N TRP A 199 -3.54 19.08 -1.83
CA TRP A 199 -4.85 19.57 -1.37
C TRP A 199 -4.98 19.33 0.14
N LEU A 200 -4.62 18.13 0.58
CA LEU A 200 -4.73 17.76 1.99
C LEU A 200 -3.41 18.04 2.72
N PRO A 201 -3.43 18.72 3.89
CA PRO A 201 -2.20 19.16 4.57
C PRO A 201 -1.30 18.02 5.04
N PHE A 202 -1.81 16.80 5.15
CA PHE A 202 -1.04 15.62 5.55
C PHE A 202 -0.40 14.87 4.40
N ALA A 203 -0.88 15.06 3.17
CA ALA A 203 -0.21 14.56 1.96
C ALA A 203 0.91 15.52 1.52
N ALA A 204 1.17 16.56 2.30
CA ALA A 204 2.16 17.58 2.03
C ALA A 204 3.56 17.22 2.54
N GLN A 205 3.76 16.09 3.23
CA GLN A 205 5.07 15.70 3.77
C GLN A 205 5.40 14.24 3.47
N HIS A 206 6.60 13.99 2.95
CA HIS A 206 7.13 12.65 2.69
C HIS A 206 8.51 12.49 3.30
N HIS A 207 8.71 11.43 4.06
CA HIS A 207 10.02 11.06 4.59
C HIS A 207 10.60 9.93 3.73
N ILE A 208 11.79 10.14 3.19
CA ILE A 208 12.51 9.20 2.34
C ILE A 208 13.81 8.84 3.05
N SER A 209 14.02 7.54 3.30
CA SER A 209 15.30 7.04 3.78
C SER A 209 16.25 6.85 2.59
N VAL A 210 17.45 7.40 2.72
CA VAL A 210 18.48 7.47 1.67
C VAL A 210 19.77 6.89 2.23
N ARG A 211 20.47 6.04 1.47
CA ARG A 211 21.79 5.55 1.87
C ARG A 211 22.77 6.72 1.85
N GLU A 212 23.71 6.72 2.80
CA GLU A 212 24.68 7.81 2.94
C GLU A 212 25.47 8.09 1.65
N GLN A 213 25.84 7.02 0.92
CA GLN A 213 26.52 7.11 -0.37
C GLN A 213 25.73 7.82 -1.48
N ASP A 214 24.39 7.78 -1.43
CA ASP A 214 23.52 8.35 -2.47
C ASP A 214 23.14 9.80 -2.14
N ARG A 215 23.45 10.28 -0.93
CA ARG A 215 23.04 11.59 -0.42
C ARG A 215 23.55 12.75 -1.28
N ALA A 216 24.83 12.77 -1.60
CA ALA A 216 25.45 13.86 -2.36
C ALA A 216 24.90 13.95 -3.80
N ALA A 217 24.69 12.79 -4.44
CA ALA A 217 24.09 12.72 -5.77
C ALA A 217 22.63 13.19 -5.75
N LEU A 218 21.85 12.75 -4.77
CA LEU A 218 20.47 13.19 -4.59
C LEU A 218 20.38 14.69 -4.35
N ASP A 219 21.22 15.24 -3.49
CA ASP A 219 21.22 16.67 -3.18
C ASP A 219 21.52 17.52 -4.43
N THR A 220 22.49 17.09 -5.24
CA THR A 220 22.79 17.72 -6.53
C THR A 220 21.56 17.77 -7.45
N ILE A 221 20.81 16.67 -7.55
CA ILE A 221 19.58 16.60 -8.36
C ILE A 221 18.49 17.50 -7.77
N LEU A 222 18.32 17.50 -6.44
CA LEU A 222 17.31 18.31 -5.76
C LEU A 222 17.57 19.80 -5.97
N VAL A 223 18.80 20.28 -5.81
CA VAL A 223 19.18 21.68 -6.07
C VAL A 223 18.88 22.08 -7.52
N GLN A 224 19.11 21.19 -8.48
CA GLN A 224 18.86 21.46 -9.90
C GLN A 224 17.38 21.46 -10.27
N ARG A 225 16.56 20.59 -9.64
CA ARG A 225 15.17 20.32 -10.06
C ARG A 225 14.12 21.02 -9.21
N VAL A 226 14.39 21.19 -7.92
CA VAL A 226 13.54 21.94 -7.01
C VAL A 226 13.98 23.39 -7.14
N ALA A 227 13.29 24.15 -7.98
CA ALA A 227 13.48 25.60 -8.05
C ALA A 227 13.09 26.19 -6.69
N LEU A 228 14.05 26.28 -5.77
CA LEU A 228 13.84 26.90 -4.49
C LEU A 228 13.52 28.38 -4.77
N PRO A 229 12.37 28.92 -4.33
CA PRO A 229 12.36 30.33 -4.00
C PRO A 229 13.43 30.48 -2.92
N THR A 230 14.55 31.10 -3.29
CA THR A 230 15.76 31.31 -2.49
C THR A 230 15.37 31.48 -1.02
N GLN A 231 15.62 30.46 -0.19
CA GLN A 231 15.36 30.55 1.24
C GLN A 231 16.17 31.74 1.75
N GLN A 232 15.48 32.82 2.09
CA GLN A 232 16.05 33.91 2.86
C GLN A 232 16.61 33.30 4.14
N SER A 233 17.94 33.38 4.22
CA SER A 233 18.81 33.11 5.34
C SER A 233 18.08 33.03 6.68
N TYR A 234 17.96 31.82 7.23
CA TYR A 234 17.90 31.68 8.68
C TYR A 234 19.26 32.10 9.23
N THR A 235 19.47 33.41 9.37
CA THR A 235 20.43 33.95 10.32
C THR A 235 19.95 33.54 11.70
N SER A 236 20.64 32.55 12.26
CA SER A 236 20.65 32.24 13.68
C SER A 236 20.87 33.53 14.47
N VAL A 237 19.86 33.92 15.26
CA VAL A 237 20.00 34.83 16.41
C VAL A 237 20.28 33.99 17.63
#